data_AF-A0A2E5WEL3-F1
#
_entry.id   AF-A0A2E5WEL3-F1
#
_cell.length_a   1.000
_cell.length_b   1.000
_cell.length_c   1.000
_cell.angle_alpha   90.00
_cell.angle_beta   90.00
_cell.angle_gamma   90.00
#
_symmetry.space_group_name_H-M   'P 1'
#
loop_
_entity.id
_entity.type
_entity.pdbx_description
1 polymer ?
#
loop_
_entity_poly.entity_id
_entity_poly.type
_entity_poly.pdbx_seq_one_letter_code
_entity_poly.pdbx_strand_id
1 'polypeptide(L)'
;MATSRTFGITVLADFILNEGVDGVLDTLTQRAGVTAVALNPTVTAETETGSGSFQPPSDAGASPRIFDRPLWGKTSLWVRSGPSYHPDTSLFTNTPYQPRQANDLTEKHGHVVGDFIDAALDRGLEVYFQVSGQSAQGMTDEDRPRLPGGGMP
;
A
#
# COMPACT_ATOMS: atom_id res chain seq x y z
N MET A 1 -23.05 26.31 -4.82
CA MET A 1 -21.58 26.24 -4.81
C MET A 1 -21.18 25.21 -5.85
N ALA A 2 -20.28 25.54 -6.77
CA ALA A 2 -19.77 24.53 -7.71
C ALA A 2 -19.00 23.49 -6.90
N THR A 3 -19.42 22.23 -6.94
CA THR A 3 -18.68 21.11 -6.38
C THR A 3 -17.34 21.05 -7.12
N SER A 4 -16.24 21.32 -6.41
CA SER A 4 -14.89 21.13 -6.96
C SER A 4 -14.74 19.67 -7.38
N ARG A 5 -14.27 19.43 -8.60
CA ARG A 5 -14.05 18.07 -9.12
C ARG A 5 -12.98 17.40 -8.26
N THR A 6 -13.28 16.22 -7.70
CA THR A 6 -12.30 15.42 -6.95
C THR A 6 -11.08 15.12 -7.83
N PHE A 7 -9.90 15.44 -7.32
CA PHE A 7 -8.62 15.06 -7.91
C PHE A 7 -7.80 14.31 -6.85
N GLY A 8 -7.79 12.98 -6.97
CA GLY A 8 -7.12 12.08 -6.05
C GLY A 8 -5.82 11.51 -6.62
N ILE A 9 -4.81 11.35 -5.77
CA ILE A 9 -3.57 10.63 -6.09
C ILE A 9 -3.38 9.47 -5.11
N THR A 10 -3.03 8.29 -5.62
CA THR A 10 -2.60 7.17 -4.80
C THR A 10 -1.16 7.39 -4.33
N VAL A 11 -0.95 7.27 -3.03
CA VAL A 11 0.33 7.40 -2.35
C VAL A 11 0.71 6.05 -1.77
N LEU A 12 1.90 5.57 -2.14
CA LEU A 12 2.46 4.37 -1.54
C LEU A 12 3.24 4.76 -0.28
N ALA A 13 3.06 4.02 0.81
CA ALA A 13 3.73 4.30 2.08
C ALA A 13 5.26 4.27 1.97
N ASP A 14 5.81 3.58 0.97
CA ASP A 14 7.23 3.62 0.61
C ASP A 14 7.76 5.06 0.50
N PHE A 15 7.03 5.92 -0.20
CA PHE A 15 7.46 7.31 -0.40
C PHE A 15 7.26 8.16 0.87
N ILE A 16 6.26 7.84 1.69
CA ILE A 16 6.08 8.49 2.99
C ILE A 16 7.25 8.13 3.92
N LEU A 17 7.68 6.87 3.93
CA LEU A 17 8.83 6.40 4.71
C LEU A 17 10.16 6.98 4.21
N ASN A 18 10.28 7.22 2.90
CA ASN A 18 11.50 7.77 2.29
C ASN A 18 11.62 9.29 2.43
N GLU A 19 10.51 10.03 2.37
CA GLU A 19 10.51 11.48 2.20
C GLU A 19 9.84 12.23 3.36
N GLY A 20 9.16 11.50 4.24
CA GLY A 20 8.37 12.05 5.32
C GLY A 20 6.97 12.45 4.91
N VAL A 21 6.08 12.53 5.90
CA VAL A 21 4.67 12.92 5.74
C VAL A 21 4.53 14.29 5.08
N ASP A 22 5.20 15.30 5.65
CA ASP A 22 5.09 16.68 5.14
C ASP A 22 5.68 16.82 3.74
N GLY A 23 6.83 16.20 3.46
CA GLY A 23 7.47 16.29 2.15
C GLY A 23 6.57 15.78 1.01
N VAL A 24 5.85 14.68 1.27
CA VAL A 24 4.86 14.13 0.33
C VAL A 24 3.64 15.06 0.23
N LEU A 25 3.02 15.43 1.35
CA LEU A 25 1.79 16.22 1.36
C LEU A 25 1.99 17.63 0.81
N ASP A 26 3.10 18.28 1.09
CA ASP A 26 3.43 19.60 0.55
C ASP A 26 3.61 19.54 -0.97
N THR A 27 4.24 18.48 -1.48
CA THR A 27 4.34 18.26 -2.93
C THR A 27 2.96 18.07 -3.56
N LEU A 28 2.10 17.24 -2.97
CA LEU A 28 0.77 16.95 -3.49
C LEU A 28 -0.14 18.18 -3.48
N THR A 29 -0.14 18.94 -2.39
CA THR A 29 -1.01 20.12 -2.23
C THR A 29 -0.50 21.32 -3.01
N GLN A 30 0.79 21.64 -2.94
CA GLN A 30 1.34 22.88 -3.52
C GLN A 30 1.61 22.76 -5.02
N ARG A 31 2.00 21.57 -5.52
CA ARG A 31 2.35 21.40 -6.95
C ARG A 31 1.22 20.78 -7.77
N ALA A 32 0.54 19.78 -7.23
CA ALA A 32 -0.52 19.08 -7.96
C ALA A 32 -1.91 19.66 -7.68
N GLY A 33 -2.14 20.25 -6.51
CA GLY A 33 -3.46 20.77 -6.12
C GLY A 33 -4.47 19.66 -5.91
N VAL A 34 -4.05 18.54 -5.31
CA VAL A 34 -4.95 17.41 -5.01
C VAL A 34 -6.01 17.81 -4.00
N THR A 35 -7.19 17.19 -4.10
CA THR A 35 -8.26 17.31 -3.11
C THR A 35 -8.47 16.02 -2.32
N ALA A 36 -7.80 14.94 -2.74
CA ALA A 36 -7.91 13.63 -2.11
C ALA A 36 -6.60 12.84 -2.24
N VAL A 37 -6.39 11.90 -1.32
CA VAL A 37 -5.31 10.91 -1.38
C VAL A 37 -5.87 9.52 -1.13
N ALA A 38 -5.28 8.52 -1.77
CA ALA A 38 -5.57 7.12 -1.51
C ALA A 38 -4.29 6.39 -1.06
N LEU A 39 -4.38 5.52 -0.06
CA LEU A 39 -3.24 4.73 0.40
C LEU A 39 -3.67 3.34 0.86
N ASN A 40 -2.75 2.40 0.85
CA ASN A 40 -2.96 1.10 1.47
C ASN A 40 -2.34 1.08 2.89
N PRO A 41 -2.90 0.30 3.83
CA PRO A 41 -2.40 0.22 5.19
C PRO A 41 -1.21 -0.76 5.28
N THR A 42 -0.14 -0.48 4.54
CA THR A 42 1.05 -1.34 4.42
C THR A 42 2.30 -0.49 4.54
N VAL A 43 3.27 -0.98 5.31
CA VAL A 43 4.61 -0.39 5.41
C VAL A 43 5.64 -1.37 4.87
N THR A 44 6.77 -0.84 4.40
CA THR A 44 7.79 -1.59 3.69
C THR A 44 9.19 -1.23 4.19
N ALA A 45 10.13 -2.11 3.89
CA ALA A 45 11.56 -1.85 4.02
C ALA A 45 12.31 -2.60 2.95
N GLU A 46 13.50 -2.11 2.60
CA GLU A 46 14.43 -2.86 1.77
C GLU A 46 14.76 -4.22 2.41
N THR A 47 14.94 -5.22 1.56
CA THR A 47 15.38 -6.56 1.94
C THR A 47 16.41 -7.10 0.95
N GLU A 48 16.98 -8.24 1.28
CA GLU A 48 17.97 -8.93 0.46
C GLU A 48 17.42 -9.37 -0.91
N THR A 49 18.30 -9.46 -1.90
CA THR A 49 17.96 -9.95 -3.24
C THR A 49 17.32 -11.34 -3.19
N GLY A 50 16.17 -11.49 -3.85
CA GLY A 50 15.42 -12.75 -3.90
C GLY A 50 14.47 -12.95 -2.71
N SER A 51 14.43 -12.03 -1.76
CA SER A 51 13.51 -12.05 -0.62
C SER A 51 12.41 -10.99 -0.79
N GLY A 52 11.18 -11.32 -0.40
CA GLY A 52 10.04 -10.41 -0.55
C GLY A 52 9.64 -10.19 -2.01
N SER A 53 9.45 -8.94 -2.42
CA SER A 53 9.01 -8.56 -3.76
C SER A 53 9.98 -7.58 -4.42
N PHE A 54 10.29 -7.80 -5.70
CA PHE A 54 11.09 -6.86 -6.48
C PHE A 54 10.24 -5.69 -6.95
N GLN A 55 10.73 -4.47 -6.75
CA GLN A 55 10.02 -3.22 -7.06
C GLN A 55 10.89 -2.29 -7.92
N PRO A 56 10.33 -1.70 -8.98
CA PRO A 56 9.00 -2.01 -9.53
C PRO A 56 8.93 -3.47 -10.06
N PRO A 57 7.74 -4.10 -10.11
CA PRO A 57 7.61 -5.46 -10.60
C PRO A 57 8.08 -5.57 -12.05
N SER A 58 8.69 -6.70 -12.42
CA SER A 58 9.12 -6.93 -13.80
C SER A 58 7.91 -7.02 -14.73
N ASP A 59 8.05 -6.48 -15.94
CA ASP A 59 7.00 -6.50 -16.97
C ASP A 59 7.06 -7.81 -17.79
N ALA A 60 7.22 -8.94 -17.10
CA ALA A 60 7.45 -10.26 -17.72
C ALA A 60 8.55 -10.28 -18.81
N GLY A 61 9.55 -9.39 -18.70
CA GLY A 61 10.66 -9.25 -19.64
C GLY A 61 10.39 -8.33 -20.84
N ALA A 62 9.22 -7.70 -20.96
CA ALA A 62 8.92 -6.77 -22.04
C ALA A 62 9.73 -5.46 -21.94
N SER A 63 9.99 -4.98 -20.72
CA SER A 63 10.81 -3.79 -20.49
C SER A 63 11.43 -3.79 -19.08
N PRO A 64 12.62 -3.15 -18.89
CA PRO A 64 13.13 -2.88 -17.55
C PRO A 64 12.25 -1.82 -16.88
N ARG A 65 11.60 -2.19 -15.77
CA ARG A 65 10.81 -1.27 -14.95
C ARG A 65 11.70 -0.68 -13.86
N ILE A 66 11.84 0.63 -13.86
CA ILE A 66 12.60 1.40 -12.85
C ILE A 66 11.72 2.49 -12.26
N PHE A 67 12.06 2.93 -11.06
CA PHE A 67 11.47 4.12 -10.48
C PHE A 67 12.05 5.38 -11.12
N ASP A 68 11.18 6.19 -11.74
CA ASP A 68 11.54 7.54 -12.17
C ASP A 68 11.90 8.44 -10.99
N ARG A 69 11.24 8.20 -9.84
CA ARG A 69 11.52 8.84 -8.55
C ARG A 69 12.20 7.82 -7.61
N PRO A 70 13.51 7.93 -7.35
CA PRO A 70 14.24 6.93 -6.57
C PRO A 70 13.66 6.73 -5.17
N LEU A 71 13.58 5.47 -4.74
CA LEU A 71 13.19 5.08 -3.39
C LEU A 71 14.45 4.72 -2.60
N TRP A 72 14.73 5.42 -1.50
CA TRP A 72 15.99 5.31 -0.73
C TRP A 72 17.25 5.41 -1.61
N GLY A 73 17.22 6.28 -2.62
CA GLY A 73 18.31 6.49 -3.57
C GLY A 73 18.47 5.40 -4.64
N LYS A 74 17.55 4.42 -4.70
CA LYS A 74 17.59 3.30 -5.64
C LYS A 74 16.46 3.40 -6.66
N THR A 75 16.75 3.01 -7.89
CA THR A 75 15.78 2.96 -9.00
C THR A 75 15.11 1.60 -9.14
N SER A 76 15.59 0.58 -8.43
CA SER A 76 14.94 -0.71 -8.25
C SER A 76 15.52 -1.42 -7.03
N LEU A 77 14.72 -2.20 -6.30
CA LEU A 77 15.14 -2.89 -5.07
C LEU A 77 14.18 -4.03 -4.72
N TRP A 78 14.62 -4.91 -3.82
CA TRP A 78 13.74 -5.88 -3.17
C TRP A 78 13.18 -5.28 -1.89
N VAL A 79 11.86 -5.45 -1.67
CA VAL A 79 11.19 -4.98 -0.46
C VAL A 79 10.42 -6.10 0.22
N ARG A 80 10.38 -6.05 1.55
CA ARG A 80 9.45 -6.82 2.38
C ARG A 80 8.41 -5.87 2.96
N SER A 81 7.25 -6.41 3.34
CA SER A 81 6.13 -5.60 3.82
C SER A 81 5.49 -6.14 5.09
N GLY A 82 4.81 -5.26 5.82
CA GLY A 82 3.97 -5.57 6.97
C GLY A 82 2.69 -4.73 6.95
N PRO A 83 1.62 -5.13 7.66
CA PRO A 83 0.49 -4.23 7.89
C PRO A 83 0.98 -3.01 8.67
N SER A 84 0.38 -1.84 8.43
CA SER A 84 0.69 -0.63 9.20
C SER A 84 -0.04 -0.56 10.55
N TYR A 85 -0.78 -1.60 10.91
CA TYR A 85 -1.63 -1.68 12.08
C TYR A 85 -1.60 -3.08 12.68
N HIS A 86 -2.03 -3.18 13.93
CA HIS A 86 -2.32 -4.44 14.60
C HIS A 86 -3.74 -4.88 14.25
N PRO A 87 -3.93 -5.98 13.49
CA PRO A 87 -5.27 -6.45 13.16
C PRO A 87 -5.97 -7.01 14.41
N ASP A 88 -7.25 -6.67 14.56
CA ASP A 88 -8.11 -7.28 15.57
C ASP A 88 -8.56 -8.67 15.11
N THR A 89 -7.97 -9.71 15.69
CA THR A 89 -8.25 -11.11 15.35
C THR A 89 -9.63 -11.56 15.80
N SER A 90 -10.30 -10.85 16.72
CA SER A 90 -11.66 -11.16 17.14
C SER A 90 -12.68 -10.97 16.00
N LEU A 91 -12.37 -10.09 15.04
CA LEU A 91 -13.18 -9.90 13.84
C LEU A 91 -13.11 -11.10 12.87
N PHE A 92 -12.22 -12.07 13.13
CA PHE A 92 -11.97 -13.22 12.26
C PHE A 92 -12.35 -14.58 12.90
N THR A 93 -12.98 -14.59 14.08
CA THR A 93 -13.23 -15.84 14.84
C THR A 93 -14.07 -16.89 14.08
N ASN A 94 -14.97 -16.46 13.19
CA ASN A 94 -15.89 -17.36 12.46
C ASN A 94 -15.64 -17.36 10.94
N THR A 95 -14.40 -17.09 10.51
CA THR A 95 -14.00 -17.14 9.10
C THR A 95 -12.78 -18.05 8.93
N PRO A 96 -12.68 -18.79 7.81
CA PRO A 96 -11.49 -19.58 7.52
C PRO A 96 -10.25 -18.70 7.24
N TYR A 97 -10.45 -17.40 6.96
CA TYR A 97 -9.37 -16.47 6.67
C TYR A 97 -8.86 -15.77 7.93
N GLN A 98 -7.55 -15.53 7.97
CA GLN A 98 -6.90 -14.77 9.02
C GLN A 98 -6.35 -13.45 8.47
N PRO A 99 -6.24 -12.39 9.30
CA PRO A 99 -5.65 -11.14 8.85
C PRO A 99 -4.15 -11.31 8.61
N ARG A 100 -3.57 -10.38 7.83
CA ARG A 100 -2.12 -10.24 7.71
C ARG A 100 -1.52 -10.01 9.09
N GLN A 101 -0.54 -10.81 9.49
CA GLN A 101 0.08 -10.69 10.81
C GLN A 101 0.98 -9.45 10.90
N ALA A 102 0.92 -8.77 12.05
CA ALA A 102 1.88 -7.73 12.39
C ALA A 102 3.31 -8.31 12.44
N ASN A 103 4.29 -7.49 12.10
CA ASN A 103 5.70 -7.86 12.15
C ASN A 103 6.55 -6.70 12.66
N ASP A 104 7.87 -6.85 12.59
CA ASP A 104 8.81 -5.83 13.04
C ASP A 104 8.65 -4.47 12.31
N LEU A 105 8.16 -4.47 11.06
CA LEU A 105 7.84 -3.23 10.36
C LEU A 105 6.58 -2.58 10.90
N THR A 106 5.58 -3.37 11.31
CA THR A 106 4.38 -2.85 11.97
C THR A 106 4.74 -2.06 13.22
N GLU A 107 5.60 -2.63 14.08
CA GLU A 107 6.03 -1.93 15.30
C GLU A 107 6.86 -0.69 15.00
N LYS A 108 7.81 -0.81 14.08
CA LYS A 108 8.78 0.26 13.82
C LYS A 108 8.19 1.42 13.03
N HIS A 109 7.30 1.13 12.08
CA HIS A 109 6.89 2.07 11.05
C HIS A 109 5.37 2.19 10.88
N GLY A 110 4.56 1.35 11.54
CA GLY A 110 3.10 1.33 11.35
C GLY A 110 2.43 2.68 11.58
N HIS A 111 2.91 3.45 12.56
CA HIS A 111 2.41 4.79 12.89
C HIS A 111 2.43 5.77 11.70
N VAL A 112 3.37 5.63 10.76
CA VAL A 112 3.54 6.57 9.64
C VAL A 112 2.31 6.68 8.76
N VAL A 113 1.53 5.59 8.61
CA VAL A 113 0.27 5.64 7.88
C VAL A 113 -0.77 6.47 8.64
N GLY A 114 -0.85 6.34 9.97
CA GLY A 114 -1.72 7.16 10.81
C GLY A 114 -1.34 8.63 10.77
N ASP A 115 -0.06 8.94 10.97
CA ASP A 115 0.46 10.31 10.92
C ASP A 115 0.18 10.98 9.57
N PHE A 116 0.30 10.23 8.46
CA PHE A 116 -0.04 10.73 7.14
C PHE A 116 -1.53 11.03 6.98
N ILE A 117 -2.39 10.16 7.51
CA ILE A 117 -3.84 10.35 7.46
C ILE A 117 -4.23 11.61 8.23
N ASP A 118 -3.76 11.75 9.47
CA ASP A 118 -4.05 12.92 10.31
C ASP A 118 -3.57 14.21 9.62
N ALA A 119 -2.33 14.21 9.14
CA ALA A 119 -1.74 15.36 8.45
C ALA A 119 -2.43 15.70 7.11
N ALA A 120 -3.00 14.72 6.41
CA ALA A 120 -3.78 14.92 5.19
C ALA A 120 -5.14 15.55 5.50
N LEU A 121 -5.82 15.03 6.54
CA LEU A 121 -7.11 15.55 7.01
C LEU A 121 -6.97 16.99 7.52
N ASP A 122 -5.91 17.32 8.26
CA ASP A 122 -5.61 18.67 8.74
C ASP A 122 -5.40 19.67 7.58
N ARG A 123 -4.93 19.18 6.42
CA ARG A 123 -4.79 19.97 5.18
C ARG A 123 -6.09 20.04 4.37
N GLY A 124 -7.20 19.49 4.87
CA GLY A 124 -8.50 19.49 4.22
C GLY A 124 -8.61 18.50 3.06
N LEU A 125 -7.75 17.48 3.01
CA LEU A 125 -7.82 16.43 1.98
C LEU A 125 -8.79 15.33 2.40
N GLU A 126 -9.51 14.76 1.43
CA GLU A 126 -10.20 13.49 1.63
C GLU A 126 -9.20 12.33 1.59
N VAL A 127 -9.40 11.32 2.45
CA VAL A 127 -8.52 10.15 2.53
C VAL A 127 -9.32 8.89 2.21
N TYR A 128 -8.78 8.08 1.30
CA TYR A 128 -9.37 6.81 0.86
C TYR A 128 -8.40 5.66 1.13
N PHE A 129 -8.94 4.50 1.52
CA PHE A 129 -8.14 3.29 1.63
C PHE A 129 -8.23 2.45 0.35
N GLN A 130 -7.07 2.14 -0.22
CA GLN A 130 -6.93 1.12 -1.24
C GLN A 130 -6.77 -0.24 -0.55
N VAL A 131 -7.86 -1.01 -0.51
CA VAL A 131 -7.89 -2.36 0.05
C VAL A 131 -8.20 -3.38 -1.04
N SER A 132 -7.43 -4.46 -1.10
CA SER A 132 -7.70 -5.58 -2.01
C SER A 132 -8.77 -6.49 -1.42
N GLY A 133 -9.80 -6.79 -2.21
CA GLY A 133 -10.79 -7.82 -1.87
C GLY A 133 -10.42 -9.24 -2.33
N GLN A 134 -9.29 -9.41 -3.04
CA GLN A 134 -8.99 -10.64 -3.79
C GLN A 134 -7.82 -11.47 -3.22
N SER A 135 -7.21 -11.04 -2.11
CA SER A 135 -5.98 -11.65 -1.60
C SER A 135 -6.08 -11.91 -0.10
N ALA A 136 -6.89 -12.91 0.27
CA ALA A 136 -6.91 -13.43 1.64
C ALA A 136 -5.60 -14.18 1.92
N GLN A 137 -5.10 -14.10 3.15
CA GLN A 137 -3.96 -14.94 3.56
C GLN A 137 -4.43 -16.38 3.77
N GLY A 138 -3.56 -17.34 3.49
CA GLY A 138 -3.86 -18.76 3.73
C GLY A 138 -4.93 -19.34 2.81
N MET A 139 -5.05 -18.84 1.58
CA MET A 139 -5.93 -19.43 0.58
C MET A 139 -5.66 -20.93 0.43
N THR A 140 -6.74 -21.68 0.42
CA THR A 140 -6.77 -23.14 0.31
C THR A 140 -7.14 -23.56 -1.12
N ASP A 141 -7.14 -24.86 -1.40
CA ASP A 141 -7.59 -25.37 -2.70
C ASP A 141 -9.07 -25.08 -2.99
N GLU A 142 -9.90 -24.89 -1.96
CA GLU A 142 -11.31 -24.51 -2.13
C GLU A 142 -11.45 -23.09 -2.68
N ASP A 143 -10.48 -22.22 -2.39
CA ASP A 143 -10.44 -20.83 -2.84
C ASP A 143 -9.98 -20.69 -4.29
N ARG A 144 -9.63 -21.79 -4.97
CA ARG A 144 -9.11 -21.73 -6.33
C ARG A 144 -10.16 -21.14 -7.28
N PRO A 145 -9.83 -20.07 -8.03
CA PRO A 145 -10.76 -19.50 -9.00
C PRO A 145 -11.27 -20.56 -9.98
N ARG A 146 -12.58 -20.59 -10.20
CA ARG A 146 -13.23 -21.48 -11.17
C ARG A 146 -13.56 -20.71 -12.44
N LEU A 147 -13.59 -21.43 -13.57
CA LEU A 147 -14.16 -20.91 -14.81
C LEU A 147 -15.67 -20.60 -14.60
N PRO A 148 -16.31 -19.79 -15.45
CA PRO A 148 -17.74 -19.50 -15.33
C PRO A 148 -18.66 -20.73 -15.26
N GLY A 149 -18.20 -21.88 -15.79
CA GLY A 149 -18.89 -23.18 -15.70
C GLY A 149 -18.52 -24.05 -14.49
N GLY A 150 -17.77 -23.54 -13.51
CA GLY A 150 -17.37 -24.28 -12.29
C GLY A 150 -16.15 -25.21 -12.45
N GLY A 151 -15.62 -25.36 -13.67
CA GLY A 151 -14.41 -26.12 -13.95
C GLY A 151 -13.13 -25.45 -13.44
N MET A 152 -12.04 -26.22 -13.37
CA MET A 152 -10.71 -25.67 -13.08
C MET A 152 -10.13 -24.99 -14.33
N PRO A 153 -9.38 -23.88 -14.18
CA PRO A 153 -8.65 -23.24 -15.27
C PRO A 153 -7.56 -24.14 -15.89
#